data_AF-A0A074ZCD5-F1
#
_entry.id   AF-A0A074ZCD5-F1
#
_cell.length_a   1.000
_cell.length_b   1.000
_cell.length_c   1.000
_cell.angle_alpha   90.00
_cell.angle_beta   90.00
_cell.angle_gamma   90.00
#
_symmetry.space_group_name_H-M   'P 1'
#
loop_
_entity.id
_entity.type
_entity.pdbx_description
1 polymer ?
#
loop_
_entity_poly.entity_id
_entity_poly.type
_entity_poly.pdbx_seq_one_letter_code
_entity_poly.pdbx_strand_id
1 'polypeptide(L)'
;MPWLILVFGTVLAAAGEVTGSIGMREYVDSETGAKWIYAEPPETFRQGNLQLMFRAIREPEEQRSKRPTVSHESLGDENIPKTFDAREQWPHCPTIGQIRDQSSCGSCWAFGAVEAMSDRLCIHSNGTFTKSLSSIDLVSCCGYCGFGCQGGYPPAAWDFWQAYGIVTGGSKEDPMGCRSYPFPKCSHHGSKKYPPCPHRIYDTPKCVPKCDTPNIDYETDKTRANITYNVQRSQMAIMKEIMINGPVEAAFEVYEDFLGYKQGVYFHSTGEFIGGHAIRILGWGEENGTPYWLIANSWNEGWGEDGYFKMLRGKNECGIEDEVTAGLPELSIIPPK
;
A
#
# COMPACT_ATOMS: atom_id res chain seq x y z
N MET A 1 -28.94 0.05 55.65
CA MET A 1 -28.86 -0.60 54.32
C MET A 1 -30.19 -0.34 53.62
N PRO A 2 -30.21 0.13 52.36
CA PRO A 2 -29.40 -0.41 51.28
C PRO A 2 -28.55 0.63 50.52
N TRP A 3 -27.56 0.09 49.83
CA TRP A 3 -26.58 0.76 48.98
C TRP A 3 -27.16 0.98 47.58
N LEU A 4 -26.92 2.16 47.00
CA LEU A 4 -27.08 2.35 45.55
C LEU A 4 -25.89 1.69 44.85
N ILE A 5 -26.17 0.67 44.04
CA ILE A 5 -25.22 0.10 43.08
C ILE A 5 -25.46 0.82 41.75
N LEU A 6 -24.51 1.68 41.37
CA LEU A 6 -24.38 2.18 40.00
C LEU A 6 -23.79 1.06 39.14
N VAL A 7 -24.62 0.50 38.27
CA VAL A 7 -24.17 -0.43 37.22
C VAL A 7 -23.75 0.39 36.01
N PHE A 8 -22.45 0.40 35.72
CA PHE A 8 -21.93 0.87 34.44
C PHE A 8 -22.39 -0.11 33.35
N GLY A 9 -23.26 0.36 32.46
CA GLY A 9 -23.64 -0.38 31.26
C GLY A 9 -22.46 -0.40 30.29
N THR A 10 -21.89 -1.57 30.05
CA THR A 10 -21.01 -1.84 28.92
C THR A 10 -21.81 -1.71 27.63
N VAL A 11 -21.45 -0.73 26.79
CA VAL A 11 -21.99 -0.59 25.43
C VAL A 11 -21.44 -1.74 24.59
N LEU A 12 -22.28 -2.76 24.35
CA LEU A 12 -22.02 -3.75 23.32
C LEU A 12 -22.30 -3.10 21.96
N ALA A 13 -21.28 -3.07 21.10
CA ALA A 13 -21.48 -2.83 19.67
C ALA A 13 -22.44 -3.89 19.12
N ALA A 14 -23.56 -3.45 18.56
CA ALA A 14 -24.55 -4.35 17.96
C ALA A 14 -24.01 -4.81 16.60
N ALA A 15 -23.77 -6.12 16.46
CA ALA A 15 -23.50 -6.73 15.16
C ALA A 15 -24.75 -6.64 14.27
N GLY A 16 -24.64 -5.94 13.14
CA GLY A 16 -25.71 -5.72 12.17
C GLY A 16 -26.15 -6.98 11.42
N GLU A 17 -27.37 -6.90 10.87
CA GLU A 17 -28.15 -7.97 10.25
C GLU A 17 -27.46 -8.73 9.10
N VAL A 18 -27.76 -10.03 9.02
CA VAL A 18 -27.32 -10.95 7.96
C VAL A 18 -28.02 -10.61 6.64
N THR A 19 -27.33 -9.89 5.75
CA THR A 19 -27.83 -9.62 4.40
C THR A 19 -27.58 -10.83 3.47
N GLY A 20 -28.60 -11.68 3.34
CA GLY A 20 -29.02 -12.34 2.09
C GLY A 20 -28.09 -13.29 1.30
N SER A 21 -26.81 -13.44 1.64
CA SER A 21 -25.90 -14.40 0.97
C SER A 21 -24.97 -15.06 1.99
N ILE A 22 -24.84 -16.39 1.92
CA ILE A 22 -24.06 -17.18 2.88
C ILE A 22 -22.62 -16.65 2.92
N GLY A 23 -22.17 -16.21 4.10
CA GLY A 23 -20.81 -15.74 4.33
C GLY A 23 -20.55 -14.25 4.08
N MET A 24 -21.58 -13.42 3.83
CA MET A 24 -21.41 -11.95 3.83
C MET A 24 -21.96 -11.33 5.12
N ARG A 25 -21.25 -10.31 5.61
CA ARG A 25 -21.64 -9.50 6.77
C ARG A 25 -21.39 -8.03 6.47
N GLU A 26 -22.25 -7.17 6.97
CA GLU A 26 -22.07 -5.73 6.93
C GLU A 26 -21.61 -5.22 8.29
N TYR A 27 -20.58 -4.39 8.30
CA TYR A 27 -20.10 -3.66 9.47
C TYR A 27 -20.43 -2.19 9.33
N VAL A 28 -20.93 -1.58 10.41
CA VAL A 28 -21.30 -0.17 10.45
C VAL A 28 -20.77 0.43 11.74
N ASP A 29 -19.98 1.49 11.62
CA ASP A 29 -19.47 2.25 12.76
C ASP A 29 -20.50 3.29 13.18
N SER A 30 -20.93 3.24 14.45
CA SER A 30 -21.99 4.12 14.95
C SER A 30 -21.58 5.58 15.11
N GLU A 31 -20.29 5.88 15.19
CA GLU A 31 -19.78 7.23 15.44
C GLU A 31 -19.47 7.98 14.15
N THR A 32 -18.85 7.29 13.20
CA THR A 32 -18.34 7.85 11.93
C THR A 32 -19.27 7.58 10.75
N GLY A 33 -20.22 6.64 10.91
CA GLY A 33 -21.07 6.16 9.82
C GLY A 33 -20.34 5.30 8.80
N ALA A 34 -19.05 4.99 9.01
CA ALA A 34 -18.27 4.16 8.12
C ALA A 34 -18.93 2.78 7.98
N LYS A 35 -18.93 2.26 6.76
CA LYS A 35 -19.61 1.02 6.42
C LYS A 35 -18.82 0.24 5.39
N TRP A 36 -18.66 -1.06 5.65
CA TRP A 36 -18.02 -1.97 4.71
C TRP A 36 -18.65 -3.36 4.75
N ILE A 37 -18.47 -4.09 3.65
CA ILE A 37 -18.95 -5.45 3.48
C ILE A 37 -17.78 -6.41 3.66
N TYR A 38 -17.96 -7.33 4.60
CA TYR A 38 -17.15 -8.50 4.78
C TYR A 38 -17.69 -9.65 3.94
N ALA A 39 -16.81 -10.35 3.25
CA ALA A 39 -17.09 -11.64 2.65
C ALA A 39 -16.08 -12.66 3.17
N GLU A 40 -16.57 -13.80 3.65
CA GLU A 40 -15.76 -14.88 4.21
C GLU A 40 -14.66 -15.27 3.20
N PRO A 41 -13.37 -15.08 3.55
CA PRO A 41 -12.28 -15.45 2.67
C PRO A 41 -12.20 -16.99 2.57
N PRO A 42 -11.63 -17.53 1.47
CA PRO A 42 -11.43 -18.96 1.31
C PRO A 42 -10.72 -19.57 2.52
N GLU A 43 -11.02 -20.83 2.86
CA GLU A 43 -10.37 -21.50 4.00
C GLU A 43 -8.84 -21.57 3.87
N THR A 44 -8.34 -21.70 2.63
CA THR A 44 -6.90 -21.61 2.32
C THR A 44 -6.31 -20.26 2.72
N PHE A 45 -7.14 -19.20 2.71
CA PHE A 45 -6.73 -17.87 3.13
C PHE A 45 -6.75 -17.70 4.66
N ARG A 46 -7.56 -18.49 5.36
CA ARG A 46 -7.73 -18.44 6.83
C ARG A 46 -6.71 -19.29 7.59
N GLN A 47 -6.13 -20.33 6.98
CA GLN A 47 -5.20 -21.23 7.66
C GLN A 47 -3.74 -20.75 7.58
N GLY A 48 -3.24 -20.27 8.72
CA GLY A 48 -1.87 -20.48 9.25
C GLY A 48 -0.68 -19.73 8.64
N ASN A 49 -0.72 -19.31 7.38
CA ASN A 49 0.46 -18.72 6.72
C ASN A 49 0.20 -17.39 6.01
N LEU A 50 -0.98 -16.81 6.16
CA LEU A 50 -1.35 -15.56 5.51
C LEU A 50 -1.10 -14.30 6.33
N GLN A 51 -0.99 -14.47 7.65
CA GLN A 51 -0.26 -13.54 8.52
C GLN A 51 1.16 -13.25 7.98
N LEU A 52 1.71 -14.14 7.16
CA LEU A 52 3.06 -14.00 6.62
C LEU A 52 3.17 -13.06 5.41
N MET A 53 2.06 -12.61 4.80
CA MET A 53 2.09 -11.59 3.74
C MET A 53 2.14 -10.16 4.30
N PHE A 54 1.68 -9.98 5.53
CA PHE A 54 1.63 -8.71 6.28
C PHE A 54 2.94 -8.50 7.02
N ARG A 55 3.93 -7.98 6.29
CA ARG A 55 5.30 -7.89 6.80
C ARG A 55 5.93 -6.51 6.61
N ALA A 56 5.12 -5.45 6.67
CA ALA A 56 5.64 -4.12 6.90
C ALA A 56 6.02 -3.97 8.39
N ILE A 57 7.26 -3.59 8.65
CA ILE A 57 7.78 -3.39 9.99
C ILE A 57 7.88 -1.88 10.21
N ARG A 58 7.25 -1.38 11.28
CA ARG A 58 7.37 0.03 11.66
C ARG A 58 8.82 0.40 11.90
N GLU A 59 9.22 1.54 11.36
CA GLU A 59 10.56 2.05 11.55
C GLU A 59 10.72 2.67 12.95
N PRO A 60 11.88 2.49 13.63
CA PRO A 60 12.16 3.20 14.87
C PRO A 60 12.16 4.73 14.69
N GLU A 61 11.60 5.47 15.66
CA GLU A 61 11.55 6.95 15.63
C GLU A 61 12.92 7.61 15.46
N GLU A 62 13.99 7.00 15.99
CA GLU A 62 15.36 7.50 15.79
C GLU A 62 15.73 7.51 14.30
N GLN A 63 15.41 6.45 13.57
CA GLN A 63 15.69 6.37 12.15
C GLN A 63 14.76 7.32 11.37
N ARG A 64 13.47 7.40 11.75
CA ARG A 64 12.51 8.33 11.17
C ARG A 64 13.00 9.78 11.25
N SER A 65 13.61 10.16 12.38
CA SER A 65 14.13 11.50 12.63
C SER A 65 15.30 11.92 11.73
N LYS A 66 15.97 10.96 11.07
CA LYS A 66 17.08 11.21 10.14
C LYS A 66 16.62 11.68 8.78
N ARG A 67 15.35 11.44 8.42
CA ARG A 67 14.74 11.95 7.18
C ARG A 67 13.96 13.25 7.44
N PRO A 68 14.00 14.23 6.50
CA PRO A 68 13.13 15.40 6.56
C PRO A 68 11.66 14.99 6.69
N THR A 69 10.84 15.85 7.31
CA THR A 69 9.39 15.68 7.37
C THR A 69 8.72 16.87 6.68
N VAL A 70 7.87 16.62 5.68
CA VAL A 70 7.14 17.66 4.94
C VAL A 70 5.69 17.80 5.43
N SER A 71 5.20 19.04 5.48
CA SER A 71 3.84 19.38 5.94
C SER A 71 3.00 20.15 4.91
N HIS A 72 3.64 20.83 3.95
CA HIS A 72 3.00 21.70 2.96
C HIS A 72 2.13 22.81 3.57
N GLU A 73 2.55 23.37 4.71
CA GLU A 73 1.82 24.43 5.44
C GLU A 73 1.51 25.67 4.61
N SER A 74 2.28 25.97 3.56
CA SER A 74 2.06 27.13 2.70
C SER A 74 0.83 27.01 1.80
N LEU A 75 0.32 25.80 1.58
CA LEU A 75 -0.89 25.57 0.81
C LEU A 75 -2.10 25.60 1.75
N GLY A 76 -3.01 26.56 1.57
CA GLY A 76 -4.21 26.68 2.39
C GLY A 76 -5.16 25.49 2.21
N ASP A 77 -5.76 25.03 3.30
CA ASP A 77 -6.64 23.84 3.34
C ASP A 77 -7.89 24.03 2.46
N GLU A 78 -8.31 25.27 2.22
CA GLU A 78 -9.41 25.62 1.31
C GLU A 78 -9.17 25.24 -0.15
N ASN A 79 -7.91 24.97 -0.52
CA ASN A 79 -7.52 24.56 -1.87
C ASN A 79 -7.53 23.05 -2.06
N ILE A 80 -7.82 22.27 -1.01
CA ILE A 80 -7.87 20.81 -1.08
C ILE A 80 -9.27 20.38 -1.54
N PRO A 81 -9.41 19.68 -2.68
CA PRO A 81 -10.71 19.23 -3.14
C PRO A 81 -11.30 18.17 -2.20
N LYS A 82 -12.64 18.06 -2.16
CA LYS A 82 -13.33 17.05 -1.35
C LYS A 82 -13.00 15.61 -1.78
N THR A 83 -12.77 15.41 -3.08
CA THR A 83 -12.41 14.15 -3.69
C THR A 83 -11.20 14.36 -4.59
N PHE A 84 -10.29 13.39 -4.60
CA PHE A 84 -9.13 13.40 -5.47
C PHE A 84 -8.78 11.97 -5.85
N ASP A 85 -8.49 11.76 -7.14
CA ASP A 85 -8.00 10.50 -7.67
C ASP A 85 -6.81 10.80 -8.59
N ALA A 86 -5.62 10.31 -8.21
CA ALA A 86 -4.41 10.53 -8.99
C ALA A 86 -4.53 9.99 -10.44
N ARG A 87 -5.39 8.98 -10.68
CA ARG A 87 -5.60 8.42 -12.03
C ARG A 87 -6.31 9.42 -12.94
N GLU A 88 -7.21 10.23 -12.37
CA GLU A 88 -7.92 11.28 -13.10
C GLU A 88 -7.05 12.54 -13.25
N GLN A 89 -6.23 12.84 -12.25
CA GLN A 89 -5.34 13.99 -12.28
C GLN A 89 -4.18 13.81 -13.27
N TRP A 90 -3.61 12.61 -13.37
CA TRP A 90 -2.48 12.29 -14.26
C TRP A 90 -2.81 11.10 -15.18
N PRO A 91 -3.77 11.25 -16.10
CA PRO A 91 -4.24 10.14 -16.96
C PRO A 91 -3.18 9.67 -17.97
N HIS A 92 -2.15 10.49 -18.21
CA HIS A 92 -1.00 10.12 -19.04
C HIS A 92 -0.01 9.19 -18.34
N CYS A 93 -0.20 8.91 -17.04
CA CYS A 93 0.64 8.03 -16.23
C CYS A 93 -0.05 6.69 -15.96
N PRO A 94 0.16 5.66 -16.82
CA PRO A 94 -0.56 4.40 -16.71
C PRO A 94 -0.21 3.59 -15.46
N THR A 95 0.95 3.84 -14.85
CA THR A 95 1.40 3.14 -13.63
C THR A 95 0.46 3.40 -12.44
N ILE A 96 -0.21 4.56 -12.39
CA ILE A 96 -1.06 4.94 -11.26
C ILE A 96 -2.27 4.00 -11.16
N GLY A 97 -2.82 3.60 -12.31
CA GLY A 97 -3.93 2.65 -12.41
C GLY A 97 -3.52 1.18 -12.35
N GLN A 98 -2.21 0.87 -12.26
CA GLN A 98 -1.73 -0.50 -12.24
C GLN A 98 -1.88 -1.09 -10.83
N ILE A 99 -2.56 -2.24 -10.73
CA ILE A 99 -2.56 -3.09 -9.54
C ILE A 99 -1.57 -4.24 -9.74
N ARG A 100 -0.67 -4.44 -8.78
CA ARG A 100 0.33 -5.51 -8.80
C ARG A 100 -0.01 -6.62 -7.80
N ASP A 101 0.82 -7.66 -7.79
CA ASP A 101 0.67 -8.82 -6.91
C ASP A 101 2.02 -9.20 -6.31
N GLN A 102 2.13 -9.17 -4.98
CA GLN A 102 3.31 -9.62 -4.24
C GLN A 102 3.38 -11.15 -4.10
N SER A 103 2.35 -11.87 -4.55
CA SER A 103 2.25 -13.32 -4.41
C SER A 103 2.39 -13.78 -2.95
N SER A 104 2.85 -15.00 -2.71
CA SER A 104 3.18 -15.52 -1.37
C SER A 104 4.60 -15.07 -0.94
N CYS A 105 4.83 -13.75 -0.89
CA CYS A 105 6.06 -13.13 -0.40
C CYS A 105 5.69 -11.88 0.41
N GLY A 106 6.18 -11.75 1.64
CA GLY A 106 5.94 -10.59 2.52
C GLY A 106 6.71 -9.34 2.09
N SER A 107 6.50 -8.91 0.85
CA SER A 107 7.23 -7.83 0.18
C SER A 107 6.39 -6.56 -0.03
N CYS A 108 5.27 -6.41 0.67
CA CYS A 108 4.41 -5.23 0.60
C CYS A 108 5.19 -3.91 0.76
N TRP A 109 6.17 -3.87 1.67
CA TRP A 109 7.08 -2.74 1.93
C TRP A 109 7.90 -2.31 0.71
N ALA A 110 8.11 -3.21 -0.24
CA ALA A 110 8.79 -2.91 -1.49
C ALA A 110 7.79 -2.57 -2.60
N PHE A 111 6.59 -3.18 -2.58
CA PHE A 111 5.55 -2.93 -3.57
C PHE A 111 4.96 -1.53 -3.44
N GLY A 112 4.54 -1.11 -2.24
CA GLY A 112 4.04 0.25 -2.00
C GLY A 112 5.05 1.30 -2.46
N ALA A 113 6.33 1.09 -2.12
CA ALA A 113 7.46 1.91 -2.54
C ALA A 113 7.58 1.98 -4.07
N VAL A 114 7.85 0.86 -4.75
CA VAL A 114 8.14 0.91 -6.20
C VAL A 114 6.93 1.31 -7.03
N GLU A 115 5.71 1.07 -6.57
CA GLU A 115 4.50 1.57 -7.23
C GLU A 115 4.44 3.09 -7.15
N ALA A 116 4.55 3.68 -5.96
CA ALA A 116 4.55 5.13 -5.77
C ALA A 116 5.74 5.81 -6.47
N MET A 117 6.92 5.20 -6.45
CA MET A 117 8.11 5.68 -7.18
C MET A 117 7.88 5.67 -8.69
N SER A 118 7.27 4.62 -9.25
CA SER A 118 6.94 4.53 -10.68
C SER A 118 5.99 5.65 -11.10
N ASP A 119 4.97 5.89 -10.27
CA ASP A 119 3.99 6.96 -10.49
C ASP A 119 4.66 8.34 -10.50
N ARG A 120 5.49 8.60 -9.49
CA ARG A 120 6.20 9.87 -9.34
C ARG A 120 7.20 10.10 -10.46
N LEU A 121 7.91 9.06 -10.91
CA LEU A 121 8.76 9.16 -12.09
C LEU A 121 7.96 9.60 -13.31
N CYS A 122 6.76 9.04 -13.53
CA CYS A 122 5.91 9.47 -14.63
C CYS A 122 5.41 10.91 -14.47
N ILE A 123 4.86 11.25 -13.30
CA ILE A 123 4.29 12.57 -13.01
C ILE A 123 5.34 13.66 -13.20
N HIS A 124 6.50 13.51 -12.56
CA HIS A 124 7.55 14.54 -12.55
C HIS A 124 8.35 14.58 -13.85
N SER A 125 8.39 13.48 -14.62
CA SER A 125 8.96 13.49 -15.97
C SER A 125 7.98 13.91 -17.06
N ASN A 126 6.75 14.30 -16.70
CA ASN A 126 5.69 14.65 -17.65
C ASN A 126 5.45 13.54 -18.69
N GLY A 127 5.44 12.29 -18.21
CA GLY A 127 5.21 11.09 -18.99
C GLY A 127 6.33 10.73 -19.97
N THR A 128 7.57 11.17 -19.77
CA THR A 128 8.71 10.60 -20.52
C THR A 128 9.09 9.22 -19.98
N PHE A 129 8.95 9.03 -18.67
CA PHE A 129 9.12 7.74 -18.00
C PHE A 129 7.75 7.15 -17.65
N THR A 130 7.37 6.03 -18.24
CA THR A 130 6.07 5.37 -17.98
C THR A 130 6.23 3.90 -17.56
N LYS A 131 7.45 3.49 -17.23
CA LYS A 131 7.79 2.11 -16.89
C LYS A 131 7.58 1.83 -15.39
N SER A 132 7.36 0.56 -15.08
CA SER A 132 7.36 0.05 -13.71
C SER A 132 8.78 -0.12 -13.18
N LEU A 133 9.04 0.29 -11.93
CA LEU A 133 10.22 -0.09 -11.18
C LEU A 133 10.12 -1.51 -10.63
N SER A 134 11.27 -2.19 -10.54
CA SER A 134 11.39 -3.59 -10.15
C SER A 134 11.22 -3.78 -8.64
N SER A 135 10.13 -4.42 -8.24
CA SER A 135 9.97 -4.86 -6.85
C SER A 135 11.06 -5.86 -6.45
N ILE A 136 11.48 -6.76 -7.35
CA ILE A 136 12.44 -7.81 -6.99
C ILE A 136 13.87 -7.27 -6.83
N ASP A 137 14.24 -6.23 -7.58
CA ASP A 137 15.53 -5.57 -7.40
C ASP A 137 15.65 -5.00 -5.98
N LEU A 138 14.64 -4.25 -5.55
CA LEU A 138 14.55 -3.72 -4.19
C LEU A 138 14.51 -4.85 -3.13
N VAL A 139 13.62 -5.84 -3.29
CA VAL A 139 13.45 -6.94 -2.33
C VAL A 139 14.71 -7.77 -2.15
N SER A 140 15.46 -8.02 -3.22
CA SER A 140 16.63 -8.91 -3.20
C SER A 140 17.93 -8.18 -2.88
N CYS A 141 18.06 -6.90 -3.25
CA CYS A 141 19.32 -6.16 -3.15
C CYS A 141 19.39 -5.16 -1.99
N CYS A 142 18.26 -4.71 -1.42
CA CYS A 142 18.31 -3.86 -0.23
C CYS A 142 18.50 -4.67 1.06
N GLY A 143 19.78 -4.95 1.39
CA GLY A 143 20.12 -5.74 2.58
C GLY A 143 19.80 -5.08 3.93
N TYR A 144 19.60 -3.75 3.97
CA TYR A 144 19.24 -3.03 5.20
C TYR A 144 17.76 -2.66 5.28
N CYS A 145 16.97 -2.89 4.23
CA CYS A 145 15.53 -2.64 4.26
C CYS A 145 14.76 -3.69 5.06
N GLY A 146 15.42 -4.77 5.50
CA GLY A 146 14.82 -5.84 6.30
C GLY A 146 15.24 -7.21 5.81
N PHE A 147 14.26 -8.10 5.67
CA PHE A 147 14.43 -9.54 5.45
C PHE A 147 13.79 -10.03 4.15
N GLY A 148 13.64 -9.13 3.15
CA GLY A 148 13.08 -9.46 1.84
C GLY A 148 11.63 -9.94 1.92
N CYS A 149 11.37 -11.20 1.55
CA CYS A 149 10.06 -11.83 1.63
C CYS A 149 9.57 -12.12 3.06
N GLN A 150 10.42 -11.93 4.08
CA GLN A 150 10.03 -12.07 5.49
C GLN A 150 9.70 -10.71 6.14
N GLY A 151 9.75 -9.63 5.38
CA GLY A 151 9.35 -8.29 5.80
C GLY A 151 10.42 -7.24 5.65
N GLY A 152 10.01 -5.99 5.81
CA GLY A 152 10.90 -4.86 5.69
C GLY A 152 10.28 -3.55 6.14
N TYR A 153 11.12 -2.53 6.19
CA TYR A 153 10.80 -1.18 6.61
C TYR A 153 10.48 -0.35 5.37
N PRO A 154 9.21 0.05 5.15
CA PRO A 154 8.82 0.85 3.99
C PRO A 154 9.68 2.10 3.80
N PRO A 155 10.00 2.90 4.84
CA PRO A 155 10.80 4.10 4.62
C PRO A 155 12.24 3.84 4.15
N ALA A 156 12.84 2.70 4.54
CA ALA A 156 14.17 2.33 4.11
C ALA A 156 14.24 2.00 2.60
N ALA A 157 13.12 1.60 1.99
CA ALA A 157 13.03 1.38 0.55
C ALA A 157 13.25 2.67 -0.24
N TRP A 158 12.70 3.78 0.24
CA TRP A 158 12.93 5.11 -0.35
C TRP A 158 14.39 5.51 -0.23
N ASP A 159 15.01 5.29 0.93
CA ASP A 159 16.44 5.57 1.12
C ASP A 159 17.33 4.74 0.20
N PHE A 160 16.94 3.49 -0.08
CA PHE A 160 17.61 2.67 -1.08
C PHE A 160 17.48 3.23 -2.49
N TRP A 161 16.29 3.69 -2.87
CA TRP A 161 16.07 4.34 -4.15
C TRP A 161 16.92 5.62 -4.31
N GLN A 162 17.12 6.39 -3.24
CA GLN A 162 18.03 7.54 -3.27
C GLN A 162 19.51 7.12 -3.40
N ALA A 163 19.97 6.22 -2.53
CA ALA A 163 21.40 5.90 -2.42
C ALA A 163 21.92 5.02 -3.57
N TYR A 164 21.15 4.01 -3.96
CA TYR A 164 21.60 2.96 -4.88
C TYR A 164 20.82 2.94 -6.19
N GLY A 165 19.58 3.42 -6.17
CA GLY A 165 18.66 3.36 -7.31
C GLY A 165 18.04 1.98 -7.50
N ILE A 166 17.00 1.93 -8.32
CA ILE A 166 16.21 0.73 -8.62
C ILE A 166 16.00 0.66 -10.13
N VAL A 167 16.23 -0.51 -10.71
CA VAL A 167 16.00 -0.77 -12.15
C VAL A 167 14.52 -0.96 -12.49
N THR A 168 14.19 -0.93 -13.77
CA THR A 168 12.83 -1.23 -14.25
C THR A 168 12.49 -2.71 -14.12
N GLY A 169 11.21 -3.04 -13.96
CA GLY A 169 10.77 -4.41 -13.78
C GLY A 169 9.25 -4.58 -13.83
N GLY A 170 8.80 -5.51 -14.69
CA GLY A 170 7.40 -5.91 -14.82
C GLY A 170 7.00 -7.04 -13.86
N SER A 171 5.83 -7.63 -14.14
CA SER A 171 5.32 -8.80 -13.42
C SER A 171 5.92 -10.09 -13.99
N LYS A 172 5.62 -11.24 -13.38
CA LYS A 172 6.04 -12.53 -13.96
C LYS A 172 5.29 -12.82 -15.26
N GLU A 173 4.01 -12.48 -15.31
CA GLU A 173 3.10 -12.76 -16.41
C GLU A 173 3.31 -11.81 -17.59
N ASP A 174 3.79 -10.61 -17.31
CA ASP A 174 4.16 -9.59 -18.29
C ASP A 174 5.57 -9.07 -17.98
N PRO A 175 6.61 -9.82 -18.41
CA PRO A 175 7.99 -9.49 -18.12
C PRO A 175 8.43 -8.29 -18.97
N MET A 176 8.77 -7.20 -18.28
CA MET A 176 9.20 -5.94 -18.87
C MET A 176 10.37 -5.36 -18.09
N GLY A 177 11.15 -4.48 -18.73
CA GLY A 177 12.27 -3.80 -18.08
C GLY A 177 13.46 -4.72 -17.77
N CYS A 178 14.30 -4.31 -16.83
CA CYS A 178 15.52 -5.02 -16.47
C CYS A 178 15.26 -6.30 -15.65
N ARG A 179 14.50 -6.22 -14.54
CA ARG A 179 14.29 -7.34 -13.61
C ARG A 179 12.82 -7.52 -13.26
N SER A 180 12.17 -8.51 -13.87
CA SER A 180 10.74 -8.77 -13.63
C SER A 180 10.51 -9.60 -12.38
N TYR A 181 9.37 -9.42 -11.72
CA TYR A 181 9.05 -10.15 -10.50
C TYR A 181 9.01 -11.67 -10.76
N PRO A 182 9.66 -12.50 -9.93
CA PRO A 182 9.84 -13.92 -10.24
C PRO A 182 8.66 -14.79 -9.79
N PHE A 183 7.79 -14.29 -8.92
CA PHE A 183 6.69 -15.06 -8.33
C PHE A 183 5.38 -14.82 -9.10
N PRO A 184 4.60 -15.87 -9.37
CA PRO A 184 3.38 -15.75 -10.16
C PRO A 184 2.28 -15.05 -9.36
N LYS A 185 1.38 -14.37 -10.06
CA LYS A 185 0.11 -13.92 -9.50
C LYS A 185 -0.65 -15.10 -8.90
N CYS A 186 -1.33 -14.86 -7.79
CA CYS A 186 -2.09 -15.90 -7.10
C CYS A 186 -3.36 -15.36 -6.45
N SER A 187 -4.36 -16.22 -6.29
CA SER A 187 -5.65 -15.84 -5.75
C SER A 187 -5.59 -15.66 -4.24
N HIS A 188 -5.74 -14.41 -3.80
CA HIS A 188 -5.91 -14.01 -2.40
C HIS A 188 -7.37 -14.20 -1.92
N HIS A 189 -8.37 -14.04 -2.79
CA HIS A 189 -9.80 -14.10 -2.40
C HIS A 189 -10.65 -15.06 -3.24
N GLY A 190 -10.14 -16.28 -3.46
CA GLY A 190 -10.86 -17.35 -4.17
C GLY A 190 -11.21 -17.01 -5.62
N SER A 191 -10.49 -16.06 -6.23
CA SER A 191 -10.66 -15.65 -7.61
C SER A 191 -10.44 -16.82 -8.55
N LYS A 192 -11.32 -16.98 -9.54
CA LYS A 192 -11.17 -17.99 -10.60
C LYS A 192 -10.07 -17.66 -11.61
N LYS A 193 -9.52 -16.43 -11.57
CA LYS A 193 -8.54 -15.95 -12.55
C LYS A 193 -7.12 -16.48 -12.30
N TYR A 194 -6.76 -16.66 -11.03
CA TYR A 194 -5.41 -17.05 -10.61
C TYR A 194 -5.43 -18.31 -9.75
N PRO A 195 -4.38 -19.15 -9.77
CA PRO A 195 -4.29 -20.30 -8.87
C PRO A 195 -4.23 -19.84 -7.41
N PRO A 196 -4.67 -20.63 -6.42
CA PRO A 196 -4.52 -20.29 -5.00
C PRO A 196 -3.07 -19.96 -4.64
N CYS A 197 -2.88 -18.98 -3.75
CA CYS A 197 -1.55 -18.64 -3.27
C CYS A 197 -0.88 -19.83 -2.56
N PRO A 198 0.43 -20.03 -2.78
CA PRO A 198 1.18 -21.05 -2.05
C PRO A 198 1.05 -20.87 -0.54
N HIS A 199 0.83 -21.97 0.17
CA HIS A 199 0.78 -21.96 1.63
C HIS A 199 2.11 -21.62 2.29
N ARG A 200 3.24 -21.59 1.57
CA ARG A 200 4.55 -21.22 2.13
C ARG A 200 5.00 -19.92 1.48
N ILE A 201 5.60 -19.03 2.28
CA ILE A 201 6.30 -17.87 1.75
C ILE A 201 7.43 -18.36 0.85
N TYR A 202 7.59 -17.72 -0.30
CA TYR A 202 8.80 -17.82 -1.08
C TYR A 202 10.02 -17.30 -0.31
N ASP A 203 11.16 -17.99 -0.47
CA ASP A 203 12.44 -17.47 -0.01
C ASP A 203 12.80 -16.21 -0.78
N THR A 204 13.44 -15.25 -0.10
CA THR A 204 14.00 -14.05 -0.73
C THR A 204 15.03 -14.47 -1.79
N PRO A 205 14.81 -14.14 -3.07
CA PRO A 205 15.78 -14.45 -4.11
C PRO A 205 17.10 -13.71 -3.86
N LYS A 206 18.22 -14.28 -4.32
CA LYS A 206 19.52 -13.61 -4.22
C LYS A 206 19.51 -12.32 -5.05
N CYS A 207 20.18 -11.27 -4.55
CA CYS A 207 20.50 -10.10 -5.36
C CYS A 207 21.33 -10.52 -6.57
N VAL A 208 20.87 -10.17 -7.77
CA VAL A 208 21.60 -10.37 -9.03
C VAL A 208 21.67 -9.02 -9.72
N PRO A 209 22.81 -8.31 -9.67
CA PRO A 209 22.97 -7.00 -10.31
C PRO A 209 23.16 -7.17 -11.82
N LYS A 210 22.16 -7.74 -12.48
CA LYS A 210 22.10 -8.02 -13.91
C LYS A 210 20.63 -8.12 -14.35
N CYS A 211 20.31 -7.56 -15.50
CA CYS A 211 18.99 -7.70 -16.09
C CYS A 211 18.72 -9.12 -16.59
N ASP A 212 17.47 -9.55 -16.45
CA ASP A 212 16.96 -10.80 -17.02
C ASP A 212 16.68 -10.62 -18.52
N THR A 213 16.39 -9.36 -18.94
CA THR A 213 16.16 -8.97 -20.33
C THR A 213 17.47 -8.71 -21.07
N PRO A 214 17.72 -9.37 -22.21
CA PRO A 214 18.91 -9.10 -23.02
C PRO A 214 18.98 -7.63 -23.48
N ASN A 215 20.20 -7.10 -23.61
CA ASN A 215 20.48 -5.75 -24.12
C ASN A 215 20.00 -4.57 -23.25
N ILE A 216 19.51 -4.83 -22.03
CA ILE A 216 19.35 -3.80 -21.01
C ILE A 216 20.54 -3.94 -20.06
N ASP A 217 21.27 -2.84 -19.85
CA ASP A 217 22.35 -2.80 -18.88
C ASP A 217 21.81 -2.39 -17.51
N TYR A 218 22.24 -3.11 -16.47
CA TYR A 218 21.68 -2.97 -15.12
C TYR A 218 22.00 -1.62 -14.48
N GLU A 219 23.21 -1.09 -14.68
CA GLU A 219 23.60 0.17 -14.04
C GLU A 219 22.96 1.38 -14.73
N THR A 220 22.82 1.34 -16.05
CA THR A 220 22.20 2.41 -16.83
C THR A 220 20.66 2.41 -16.80
N ASP A 221 20.01 1.28 -16.44
CA ASP A 221 18.55 1.22 -16.28
C ASP A 221 18.07 1.68 -14.88
N LYS A 222 18.98 1.92 -13.94
CA LYS A 222 18.62 2.41 -12.60
C LYS A 222 18.01 3.80 -12.65
N THR A 223 16.92 3.97 -11.91
CA THR A 223 16.36 5.28 -11.53
C THR A 223 16.70 5.58 -10.07
N ARG A 224 16.70 6.86 -9.69
CA ARG A 224 17.05 7.31 -8.34
C ARG A 224 16.09 8.38 -7.83
N ALA A 225 15.99 8.49 -6.50
CA ALA A 225 15.41 9.66 -5.86
C ALA A 225 16.46 10.78 -5.77
N ASN A 226 16.06 12.02 -5.99
CA ASN A 226 16.86 13.17 -5.59
C ASN A 226 16.76 13.39 -4.06
N ILE A 227 15.55 13.25 -3.52
CA ILE A 227 15.28 13.42 -2.07
C ILE A 227 14.21 12.44 -1.61
N THR A 228 14.34 11.94 -0.38
CA THR A 228 13.36 11.13 0.34
C THR A 228 12.96 11.84 1.63
N TYR A 229 11.72 11.64 2.07
CA TYR A 229 11.19 12.33 3.23
C TYR A 229 9.98 11.60 3.81
N ASN A 230 9.74 11.82 5.10
CA ASN A 230 8.49 11.45 5.74
C ASN A 230 7.44 12.53 5.44
N VAL A 231 6.16 12.17 5.42
CA VAL A 231 5.06 13.14 5.47
C VAL A 231 4.65 13.32 6.94
N GLN A 232 4.28 14.53 7.33
CA GLN A 232 3.77 14.77 8.68
C GLN A 232 2.53 13.90 8.96
N ARG A 233 2.42 13.39 10.20
CA ARG A 233 1.28 12.61 10.71
C ARG A 233 0.01 13.46 10.80
N SER A 234 -0.54 13.81 9.64
CA SER A 234 -1.65 14.73 9.49
C SER A 234 -2.36 14.43 8.18
N GLN A 235 -3.67 14.22 8.25
CA GLN A 235 -4.53 14.07 7.09
C GLN A 235 -4.30 15.19 6.06
N MET A 236 -4.19 16.45 6.50
CA MET A 236 -3.98 17.59 5.60
C MET A 236 -2.63 17.50 4.89
N ALA A 237 -1.55 17.19 5.61
CA ALA A 237 -0.22 17.06 5.01
C ALA A 237 -0.17 15.94 3.96
N ILE A 238 -0.82 14.82 4.24
CA ILE A 238 -0.89 13.67 3.33
C ILE A 238 -1.70 14.02 2.07
N MET A 239 -2.88 14.65 2.22
CA MET A 239 -3.68 15.10 1.07
C MET A 239 -2.91 16.08 0.19
N LYS A 240 -2.22 17.05 0.80
CA LYS A 240 -1.39 18.04 0.08
C LYS A 240 -0.25 17.37 -0.65
N GLU A 241 0.48 16.46 -0.01
CA GLU A 241 1.58 15.72 -0.65
C GLU A 241 1.08 14.93 -1.87
N ILE A 242 -0.03 14.21 -1.74
CA ILE A 242 -0.59 13.42 -2.84
C ILE A 242 -1.02 14.33 -4.00
N MET A 243 -1.69 15.45 -3.71
CA MET A 243 -2.16 16.39 -4.73
C MET A 243 -1.02 17.04 -5.51
N ILE A 244 0.06 17.41 -4.82
CA ILE A 244 1.18 18.15 -5.40
C ILE A 244 2.11 17.19 -6.15
N ASN A 245 2.42 16.05 -5.54
CA ASN A 245 3.55 15.21 -5.96
C ASN A 245 3.16 13.80 -6.43
N GLY A 246 1.89 13.41 -6.28
CA GLY A 246 1.40 12.09 -6.66
C GLY A 246 1.36 11.08 -5.50
N PRO A 247 0.97 9.82 -5.79
CA PRO A 247 0.75 8.78 -4.78
C PRO A 247 1.92 8.61 -3.80
N VAL A 248 1.60 8.20 -2.57
CA VAL A 248 2.56 7.98 -1.47
C VAL A 248 2.51 6.53 -1.00
N GLU A 249 3.58 6.06 -0.38
CA GLU A 249 3.55 4.82 0.37
C GLU A 249 3.12 5.09 1.81
N ALA A 250 2.28 4.22 2.36
CA ALA A 250 1.93 4.23 3.77
C ALA A 250 1.87 2.80 4.33
N ALA A 251 1.85 2.66 5.64
CA ALA A 251 1.64 1.38 6.30
C ALA A 251 0.54 1.47 7.36
N PHE A 252 -0.17 0.36 7.58
CA PHE A 252 -1.20 0.25 8.60
C PHE A 252 -1.18 -1.13 9.28
N GLU A 253 -1.83 -1.20 10.43
CA GLU A 253 -2.03 -2.42 11.21
C GLU A 253 -3.19 -3.24 10.61
N VAL A 254 -2.92 -4.49 10.26
CA VAL A 254 -3.94 -5.41 9.74
C VAL A 254 -4.50 -6.25 10.86
N TYR A 255 -5.81 -6.42 10.83
CA TYR A 255 -6.58 -7.27 11.72
C TYR A 255 -7.30 -8.38 10.93
N GLU A 256 -7.77 -9.42 11.62
CA GLU A 256 -8.41 -10.59 10.99
C GLU A 256 -9.64 -10.24 10.14
N ASP A 257 -10.39 -9.21 10.50
CA ASP A 257 -11.58 -8.77 9.76
C ASP A 257 -11.22 -8.17 8.38
N PHE A 258 -10.12 -7.43 8.26
CA PHE A 258 -9.62 -6.90 6.98
C PHE A 258 -9.40 -7.99 5.93
N LEU A 259 -9.07 -9.21 6.36
CA LEU A 259 -8.86 -10.34 5.45
C LEU A 259 -10.11 -10.64 4.62
N GLY A 260 -11.30 -10.31 5.09
CA GLY A 260 -12.55 -10.48 4.36
C GLY A 260 -13.08 -9.20 3.73
N TYR A 261 -12.29 -8.11 3.66
CA TYR A 261 -12.73 -6.89 3.01
C TYR A 261 -13.17 -7.14 1.57
N LYS A 262 -14.36 -6.66 1.23
CA LYS A 262 -14.91 -6.74 -0.12
C LYS A 262 -15.14 -5.37 -0.75
N GLN A 263 -15.80 -4.45 -0.03
CA GLN A 263 -16.13 -3.11 -0.53
C GLN A 263 -16.58 -2.17 0.59
N GLY A 264 -16.59 -0.86 0.31
CA GLY A 264 -16.99 0.19 1.26
C GLY A 264 -15.81 0.77 2.02
N VAL A 265 -16.08 1.60 3.02
CA VAL A 265 -15.05 2.28 3.84
C VAL A 265 -14.70 1.41 5.04
N TYR A 266 -13.54 0.76 4.98
CA TYR A 266 -13.04 -0.10 6.04
C TYR A 266 -12.69 0.71 7.30
N PHE A 267 -13.08 0.15 8.43
CA PHE A 267 -12.62 0.47 9.78
C PHE A 267 -12.53 -0.86 10.54
N HIS A 268 -11.58 -0.98 11.46
CA HIS A 268 -11.43 -2.18 12.25
C HIS A 268 -12.64 -2.34 13.18
N SER A 269 -13.33 -3.47 13.04
CA SER A 269 -14.54 -3.80 13.78
C SER A 269 -14.33 -4.94 14.78
N THR A 270 -13.50 -5.92 14.43
CA THR A 270 -13.29 -7.13 15.24
C THR A 270 -12.06 -7.93 14.80
N GLY A 271 -11.68 -8.93 15.57
CA GLY A 271 -10.57 -9.82 15.24
C GLY A 271 -9.23 -9.34 15.78
N GLU A 272 -8.28 -10.27 15.85
CA GLU A 272 -6.98 -10.00 16.45
C GLU A 272 -6.02 -9.30 15.48
N PHE A 273 -5.01 -8.64 16.05
CA PHE A 273 -3.91 -8.05 15.29
C PHE A 273 -3.10 -9.15 14.56
N ILE A 274 -2.84 -8.93 13.27
CA ILE A 274 -2.09 -9.85 12.41
C ILE A 274 -0.66 -9.37 12.18
N GLY A 275 -0.48 -8.09 11.85
CA GLY A 275 0.80 -7.56 11.39
C GLY A 275 0.67 -6.20 10.72
N GLY A 276 1.78 -5.67 10.21
CA GLY A 276 1.78 -4.43 9.42
C GLY A 276 1.71 -4.71 7.92
N HIS A 277 1.00 -3.87 7.17
CA HIS A 277 0.93 -3.94 5.71
C HIS A 277 1.27 -2.59 5.10
N ALA A 278 2.07 -2.59 4.04
CA ALA A 278 2.40 -1.39 3.29
C ALA A 278 1.61 -1.35 1.99
N ILE A 279 1.14 -0.16 1.63
CA ILE A 279 0.22 0.09 0.54
C ILE A 279 0.58 1.40 -0.16
N ARG A 280 -0.10 1.69 -1.27
CA ARG A 280 -0.02 2.96 -1.98
C ARG A 280 -1.31 3.75 -1.85
N ILE A 281 -1.26 4.94 -1.24
CA ILE A 281 -2.39 5.87 -1.18
C ILE A 281 -2.32 6.76 -2.42
N LEU A 282 -3.40 6.79 -3.21
CA LEU A 282 -3.47 7.55 -4.47
C LEU A 282 -4.59 8.58 -4.52
N GLY A 283 -5.35 8.74 -3.43
CA GLY A 283 -6.45 9.69 -3.41
C GLY A 283 -7.29 9.63 -2.16
N TRP A 284 -8.42 10.32 -2.19
CA TRP A 284 -9.39 10.36 -1.12
C TRP A 284 -10.77 10.74 -1.64
N GLY A 285 -11.78 10.53 -0.81
CA GLY A 285 -13.11 11.03 -1.08
C GLY A 285 -14.01 10.98 0.15
N GLU A 286 -15.31 10.96 -0.11
CA GLU A 286 -16.37 10.82 0.88
C GLU A 286 -17.44 9.89 0.32
N GLU A 287 -17.85 8.88 1.09
CA GLU A 287 -18.94 7.96 0.75
C GLU A 287 -20.03 8.09 1.81
N ASN A 288 -21.21 8.57 1.43
CA ASN A 288 -22.35 8.78 2.34
C ASN A 288 -22.02 9.63 3.59
N GLY A 289 -21.15 10.64 3.46
CA GLY A 289 -20.70 11.47 4.59
C GLY A 289 -19.45 10.94 5.30
N THR A 290 -18.99 9.73 4.99
CA THR A 290 -17.79 9.14 5.61
C THR A 290 -16.55 9.44 4.76
N PRO A 291 -15.55 10.18 5.30
CA PRO A 291 -14.30 10.44 4.59
C PRO A 291 -13.45 9.18 4.47
N TYR A 292 -12.84 8.96 3.31
CA TYR A 292 -11.95 7.81 3.09
C TYR A 292 -10.65 8.17 2.36
N TRP A 293 -9.64 7.32 2.53
CA TRP A 293 -8.46 7.21 1.69
C TRP A 293 -8.72 6.21 0.56
N LEU A 294 -8.33 6.52 -0.68
CA LEU A 294 -8.35 5.61 -1.82
C LEU A 294 -6.98 4.93 -1.94
N ILE A 295 -6.96 3.61 -1.82
CA ILE A 295 -5.74 2.84 -1.63
C ILE A 295 -5.64 1.71 -2.65
N ALA A 296 -4.47 1.56 -3.27
CA ALA A 296 -4.13 0.40 -4.08
C ALA A 296 -3.44 -0.65 -3.20
N ASN A 297 -3.93 -1.88 -3.26
CA ASN A 297 -3.32 -3.03 -2.60
C ASN A 297 -2.39 -3.78 -3.57
N SER A 298 -1.55 -4.66 -3.03
CA SER A 298 -0.55 -5.45 -3.76
C SER A 298 -0.99 -6.91 -3.94
N TRP A 299 -2.29 -7.18 -4.07
CA TRP A 299 -2.90 -8.54 -4.11
C TRP A 299 -3.74 -8.79 -5.36
N ASN A 300 -3.31 -8.23 -6.49
CA ASN A 300 -4.01 -8.27 -7.79
C ASN A 300 -5.44 -7.70 -7.78
N GLU A 301 -5.98 -7.58 -8.99
CA GLU A 301 -7.30 -7.00 -9.23
C GLU A 301 -8.47 -7.92 -8.84
N GLY A 302 -8.20 -9.16 -8.41
CA GLY A 302 -9.23 -10.09 -7.95
C GLY A 302 -9.60 -9.93 -6.47
N TRP A 303 -8.97 -9.01 -5.75
CA TRP A 303 -9.21 -8.72 -4.33
C TRP A 303 -9.89 -7.36 -4.14
N GLY A 304 -10.80 -7.24 -3.17
CA GLY A 304 -11.44 -5.96 -2.81
C GLY A 304 -12.23 -5.34 -3.97
N GLU A 305 -12.08 -4.03 -4.14
CA GLU A 305 -12.69 -3.23 -5.21
C GLU A 305 -11.72 -3.17 -6.41
N ASP A 306 -11.61 -4.25 -7.18
CA ASP A 306 -10.68 -4.38 -8.34
C ASP A 306 -9.20 -4.16 -7.97
N GLY A 307 -8.78 -4.62 -6.79
CA GLY A 307 -7.44 -4.46 -6.23
C GLY A 307 -7.27 -3.22 -5.36
N TYR A 308 -8.31 -2.38 -5.28
CA TYR A 308 -8.36 -1.21 -4.43
C TYR A 308 -9.17 -1.49 -3.15
N PHE A 309 -8.99 -0.61 -2.17
CA PHE A 309 -9.88 -0.51 -1.03
C PHE A 309 -9.96 0.93 -0.54
N LYS A 310 -10.98 1.20 0.28
CA LYS A 310 -11.15 2.45 0.99
C LYS A 310 -10.99 2.23 2.48
N MET A 311 -10.32 3.15 3.17
CA MET A 311 -10.14 3.13 4.62
C MET A 311 -10.55 4.46 5.23
N LEU A 312 -11.13 4.42 6.44
CA LEU A 312 -11.56 5.61 7.17
C LEU A 312 -10.41 6.61 7.31
N ARG A 313 -10.66 7.85 6.85
CA ARG A 313 -9.66 8.93 6.83
C ARG A 313 -9.90 9.92 7.97
N GLY A 314 -8.81 10.47 8.53
CA GLY A 314 -8.86 11.54 9.54
C GLY A 314 -8.98 11.06 10.97
N LYS A 315 -8.94 9.75 11.18
CA LYS A 315 -8.96 9.10 12.49
C LYS A 315 -7.67 8.32 12.76
N ASN A 316 -6.71 8.38 11.84
CA ASN A 316 -5.53 7.51 11.84
C ASN A 316 -5.93 6.03 12.02
N GLU A 317 -6.96 5.60 11.28
CA GLU A 317 -7.53 4.25 11.37
C GLU A 317 -6.42 3.22 11.15
N CYS A 318 -6.26 2.29 12.09
CA CYS A 318 -5.18 1.29 12.08
C CYS A 318 -3.76 1.89 11.91
N GLY A 319 -3.54 3.16 12.27
CA GLY A 319 -2.25 3.83 12.12
C GLY A 319 -1.88 4.22 10.68
N ILE A 320 -2.82 4.21 9.73
CA ILE A 320 -2.58 4.48 8.29
C ILE A 320 -1.93 5.85 8.00
N GLU A 321 -2.03 6.81 8.92
CA GLU A 321 -1.49 8.17 8.79
C GLU A 321 -0.16 8.36 9.56
N ASP A 322 0.36 7.32 10.24
CA ASP A 322 1.56 7.41 11.08
C ASP A 322 2.89 7.29 10.32
N GLU A 323 2.94 6.46 9.28
CA GLU A 323 4.16 6.11 8.55
C GLU A 323 4.00 6.31 7.04
N VAL A 324 3.64 7.53 6.65
CA VAL A 324 3.58 7.94 5.23
C VAL A 324 4.96 8.41 4.77
N THR A 325 5.49 7.78 3.72
CA THR A 325 6.81 8.07 3.16
C THR A 325 6.74 8.32 1.66
N ALA A 326 7.58 9.24 1.20
CA ALA A 326 7.65 9.64 -0.19
C ALA A 326 9.04 10.17 -0.57
N GLY A 327 9.18 10.59 -1.82
CA GLY A 327 10.39 11.18 -2.37
C GLY A 327 10.13 11.80 -3.73
N LEU A 328 11.10 12.54 -4.23
CA LEU A 328 11.06 13.13 -5.58
C LEU A 328 12.15 12.51 -6.46
N PRO A 329 11.85 12.14 -7.71
CA PRO A 329 12.80 11.50 -8.60
C PRO A 329 13.94 12.44 -9.00
N GLU A 330 15.11 11.85 -9.25
CA GLU A 330 16.21 12.53 -9.93
C GLU A 330 15.94 12.55 -11.45
N LEU A 331 15.51 13.68 -11.98
CA LEU A 331 15.14 13.78 -13.41
C LEU A 331 16.34 13.94 -14.34
N SER A 332 17.51 14.36 -13.84
CA SER A 332 18.74 14.54 -14.65
C SER A 332 19.21 13.24 -15.31
N ILE A 333 18.83 12.09 -14.78
CA ILE A 333 19.18 10.76 -15.31
C ILE A 333 18.09 10.17 -16.21
N ILE A 334 16.93 10.84 -16.32
CA ILE A 334 15.85 10.41 -17.21
C ILE A 334 16.03 11.11 -18.57
N PRO A 335 16.12 10.36 -19.68
CA PRO A 335 16.26 10.97 -21.00
C PRO A 335 15.10 11.95 -21.31
N PRO A 336 15.39 13.12 -21.91
CA PRO A 336 14.33 14.03 -22.36
C PRO A 336 13.53 13.39 -23.50
N LYS A 337 12.29 13.85 -23.66
CA LYS A 337 11.35 13.40 -24.71
C LYS A 337 11.83 13.75 -26.12
#